data_AF-A0A534P1G7-F1
#
_entry.id   AF-A0A534P1G7-F1
#
_cell.length_a   1.000
_cell.length_b   1.000
_cell.length_c   1.000
_cell.angle_alpha   90.00
_cell.angle_beta   90.00
_cell.angle_gamma   90.00
#
_symmetry.space_group_name_H-M   'P 1'
#
loop_
_entity.id
_entity.type
_entity.pdbx_description
1 polymer ?
#
loop_
_entity_poly.entity_id
_entity_poly.type
_entity_poly.pdbx_seq_one_letter_code
_entity_poly.pdbx_strand_id
1 'polypeptide(L)'
;IEQVTEKERRELERREQLFRGDRPPMRVADRTVVLVDDGLATGSTMRAAVRALRQERAGRIIVAVPVAAPSVCAEMKAEADEVVCAATPEPFRAVGLWYDDFVQTSDAEVRELLDGAGEPARGDASWT
;
A
#
# COMPACT_ATOMS: atom_id res chain seq x y z
N ILE A 1 -16.72 -6.03 -20.90
CA ILE A 1 -15.96 -5.10 -20.04
C ILE A 1 -16.86 -4.60 -18.91
N GLU A 2 -18.01 -3.99 -19.20
CA GLU A 2 -18.97 -3.48 -18.20
C GLU A 2 -19.29 -4.46 -17.04
N GLN A 3 -19.60 -5.72 -17.35
CA GLN A 3 -19.90 -6.74 -16.34
C GLN A 3 -18.73 -7.06 -15.40
N VAL A 4 -17.49 -6.98 -15.92
CA VAL A 4 -16.29 -7.23 -15.11
C VAL A 4 -16.04 -6.03 -14.19
N THR A 5 -16.16 -4.81 -14.72
CA THR A 5 -16.03 -3.57 -13.93
C THR A 5 -17.02 -3.53 -12.77
N GLU A 6 -18.28 -3.86 -13.02
CA GLU A 6 -19.32 -3.87 -11.98
C GLU A 6 -19.05 -4.93 -10.89
N LYS A 7 -18.51 -6.09 -11.28
CA LYS A 7 -18.11 -7.13 -10.34
C LYS A 7 -16.96 -6.67 -9.44
N GLU A 8 -15.92 -6.08 -10.02
CA GLU A 8 -14.77 -5.57 -9.27
C GLU A 8 -15.17 -4.41 -8.34
N ARG A 9 -16.08 -3.53 -8.78
CA ARG A 9 -16.63 -2.46 -7.92
C ARG A 9 -17.33 -3.03 -6.68
N ARG A 10 -18.16 -4.05 -6.85
CA ARG A 10 -18.84 -4.71 -5.72
C ARG A 10 -17.87 -5.37 -4.77
N GLU A 11 -16.80 -5.98 -5.28
CA GLU A 11 -15.77 -6.59 -4.43
C GLU A 11 -14.96 -5.53 -3.67
N LEU A 12 -14.65 -4.40 -4.30
CA LEU A 12 -14.04 -3.25 -3.63
C LEU A 12 -14.93 -2.73 -2.48
N GLU A 13 -16.21 -2.52 -2.73
CA GLU A 13 -17.18 -2.08 -1.71
C GLU A 13 -17.31 -3.09 -0.55
N ARG A 14 -17.35 -4.38 -0.89
CA ARG A 14 -17.38 -5.46 0.11
C ARG A 14 -16.13 -5.43 0.99
N ARG A 15 -14.94 -5.32 0.39
CA ARG A 15 -13.65 -5.28 1.11
C ARG A 15 -13.50 -4.00 1.93
N GLU A 16 -13.95 -2.87 1.40
CA GLU A 16 -13.95 -1.61 2.13
C GLU A 16 -14.79 -1.72 3.41
N GLN A 17 -16.02 -2.24 3.31
CA GLN A 17 -16.86 -2.48 4.48
C GLN A 17 -16.23 -3.51 5.44
N LEU A 18 -15.62 -4.56 4.89
CA LEU A 18 -15.01 -5.63 5.69
C LEU A 18 -13.81 -5.15 6.51
N PHE A 19 -12.94 -4.34 5.90
CA PHE A 19 -11.69 -3.89 6.52
C PHE A 19 -11.87 -2.60 7.29
N ARG A 20 -12.59 -1.62 6.75
CA ARG A 20 -12.80 -0.35 7.42
C ARG A 20 -13.92 -0.42 8.46
N GLY A 21 -14.94 -1.23 8.24
CA GLY A 21 -16.16 -1.21 9.05
C GLY A 21 -16.80 0.18 9.02
N ASP A 22 -17.28 0.64 10.17
CA ASP A 22 -17.89 1.97 10.31
C ASP A 22 -16.87 3.09 10.59
N ARG A 23 -15.56 2.78 10.54
CA ARG A 23 -14.52 3.80 10.77
C ARG A 23 -14.52 4.83 9.63
N PRO A 24 -14.41 6.13 9.92
CA PRO A 24 -14.31 7.12 8.88
C PRO A 24 -13.01 6.93 8.07
N PRO A 25 -12.96 7.35 6.79
CA PRO A 25 -11.72 7.41 6.04
C PRO A 25 -10.65 8.22 6.80
N MET A 26 -9.40 7.77 6.74
CA MET A 26 -8.29 8.49 7.37
C MET A 26 -8.07 9.82 6.65
N ARG A 27 -7.91 10.91 7.42
CA ARG A 27 -7.55 12.21 6.83
C ARG A 27 -6.07 12.25 6.52
N VAL A 28 -5.73 12.25 5.23
CA VAL A 28 -4.33 12.28 4.75
C VAL A 28 -3.87 13.64 4.22
N ALA A 29 -4.78 14.60 4.08
CA ALA A 29 -4.45 15.95 3.59
C ALA A 29 -3.31 16.58 4.42
N ASP A 30 -2.32 17.12 3.73
CA ASP A 30 -1.11 17.75 4.29
C ASP A 30 -0.26 16.82 5.19
N ARG A 31 -0.54 15.51 5.22
CA ARG A 31 0.24 14.51 5.97
C ARG A 31 1.31 13.87 5.11
N THR A 32 2.35 13.36 5.78
CA THR A 32 3.26 12.38 5.17
C THR A 32 2.61 11.00 5.26
N VAL A 33 2.44 10.32 4.13
CA VAL A 33 1.88 8.99 4.02
C VAL A 33 2.96 8.04 3.54
N VAL A 34 3.12 6.92 4.25
CA VAL A 34 3.99 5.81 3.84
C VAL A 34 3.10 4.70 3.30
N LEU A 35 3.19 4.45 2.00
CA LEU A 35 2.55 3.30 1.35
C LEU A 35 3.51 2.11 1.39
N VAL A 36 3.05 1.01 1.99
CA VAL A 36 3.84 -0.22 2.15
C VAL A 36 3.14 -1.36 1.42
N ASP A 37 3.94 -2.22 0.78
CA ASP A 37 3.51 -3.48 0.17
C ASP A 37 4.62 -4.53 0.30
N ASP A 38 4.33 -5.80 0.03
CA ASP A 38 5.31 -6.90 0.09
C ASP A 38 6.36 -6.83 -1.04
N GLY A 39 6.01 -6.20 -2.17
CA GLY A 39 6.93 -5.93 -3.24
C GLY A 39 6.26 -5.31 -4.46
N LEU A 40 7.07 -4.89 -5.44
CA LEU A 40 6.56 -4.32 -6.69
C LEU A 40 6.97 -5.18 -7.88
N ALA A 41 6.04 -6.02 -8.33
CA ALA A 41 6.20 -6.77 -9.57
C ALA A 41 6.00 -5.88 -10.81
N THR A 42 4.85 -5.22 -10.90
CA THR A 42 4.53 -4.27 -12.00
C THR A 42 4.35 -2.84 -11.51
N GLY A 43 4.09 -2.65 -10.21
CA GLY A 43 3.80 -1.36 -9.59
C GLY A 43 2.42 -0.78 -9.89
N SER A 44 1.53 -1.47 -10.62
CA SER A 44 0.24 -0.89 -11.05
C SER A 44 -0.68 -0.51 -9.89
N THR A 45 -0.82 -1.38 -8.88
CA THR A 45 -1.65 -1.13 -7.70
C THR A 45 -1.09 0.02 -6.88
N MET A 46 0.24 0.04 -6.68
CA MET A 46 0.92 1.10 -5.97
C MET A 46 0.74 2.47 -6.65
N ARG A 47 0.86 2.53 -7.99
CA ARG A 47 0.59 3.77 -8.76
C ARG A 47 -0.84 4.26 -8.57
N ALA A 48 -1.83 3.36 -8.57
CA ALA A 48 -3.22 3.73 -8.32
C ALA A 48 -3.40 4.34 -6.92
N ALA A 49 -2.77 3.74 -5.89
CA ALA A 49 -2.78 4.25 -4.52
C ALA A 49 -2.11 5.63 -4.41
N VAL A 50 -0.93 5.82 -5.02
CA VAL A 50 -0.23 7.12 -5.06
C VAL A 50 -1.13 8.19 -5.68
N ARG A 51 -1.78 7.90 -6.81
CA ARG A 51 -2.68 8.85 -7.49
C ARG A 51 -3.90 9.21 -6.65
N ALA A 52 -4.51 8.24 -5.95
CA ALA A 52 -5.60 8.50 -5.02
C ALA A 52 -5.15 9.44 -3.87
N LEU A 53 -4.00 9.17 -3.25
CA LEU A 53 -3.45 10.03 -2.20
C LEU A 53 -3.14 11.45 -2.68
N ARG A 54 -2.66 11.61 -3.92
CA ARG A 54 -2.47 12.95 -4.53
C ARG A 54 -3.79 13.69 -4.68
N GLN A 55 -4.87 13.01 -5.09
CA GLN A 55 -6.20 13.61 -5.18
C GLN A 55 -6.73 14.04 -3.80
N GLU A 56 -6.38 13.29 -2.75
CA GLU A 56 -6.67 13.63 -1.36
C GLU A 56 -5.71 14.67 -0.75
N ARG A 57 -4.80 15.24 -1.55
CA ARG A 57 -3.83 16.26 -1.14
C ARG A 57 -2.90 15.81 -0.02
N ALA A 58 -2.46 14.55 -0.05
CA ALA A 58 -1.37 14.10 0.80
C ALA A 58 -0.14 15.01 0.61
N GLY A 59 0.44 15.49 1.71
CA GLY A 59 1.55 16.43 1.68
C GLY A 59 2.85 15.81 1.17
N ARG A 60 3.11 14.56 1.56
CA ARG A 60 4.25 13.76 1.08
C ARG A 60 3.86 12.29 0.96
N ILE A 61 4.25 11.62 -0.11
CA ILE A 61 3.97 10.21 -0.38
C ILE A 61 5.29 9.45 -0.53
N ILE A 62 5.54 8.53 0.39
CA ILE A 62 6.70 7.65 0.40
C ILE A 62 6.21 6.24 0.06
N VAL A 63 6.79 5.62 -0.96
CA VAL A 63 6.58 4.20 -1.25
C VAL A 63 7.71 3.41 -0.60
N ALA A 64 7.39 2.41 0.20
CA ALA A 64 8.37 1.58 0.90
C ALA A 64 8.07 0.10 0.69
N VAL A 65 8.99 -0.63 0.06
CA VAL A 65 8.80 -2.07 -0.24
C VAL A 65 10.08 -2.88 0.01
N PRO A 66 9.98 -4.14 0.43
CA PRO A 66 11.14 -5.02 0.59
C PRO A 66 11.85 -5.32 -0.74
N VAL A 67 11.11 -5.65 -1.79
CA VAL A 67 11.69 -6.07 -3.08
C VAL A 67 10.92 -5.54 -4.29
N ALA A 68 11.65 -5.19 -5.34
CA ALA A 68 11.04 -4.75 -6.60
C ALA A 68 11.99 -4.94 -7.79
N ALA A 69 11.44 -4.97 -9.01
CA ALA A 69 12.28 -4.87 -10.21
C ALA A 69 12.97 -3.49 -10.26
N PRO A 70 14.26 -3.40 -10.66
CA PRO A 70 14.97 -2.13 -10.78
C PRO A 70 14.23 -1.09 -11.64
N SER A 71 13.64 -1.53 -12.77
CA SER A 71 12.86 -0.68 -13.67
C SER A 71 11.61 -0.11 -13.00
N VAL A 72 10.88 -0.93 -12.23
CA VAL A 72 9.66 -0.51 -11.53
C VAL A 72 9.98 0.50 -10.43
N CYS A 73 11.09 0.34 -9.71
CA CYS A 73 11.58 1.36 -8.78
C CYS A 73 11.91 2.68 -9.47
N ALA A 74 12.54 2.63 -10.64
CA ALA A 74 12.86 3.83 -11.41
C ALA A 74 11.59 4.56 -11.90
N GLU A 75 10.61 3.82 -12.41
CA GLU A 75 9.31 4.37 -12.81
C GLU A 75 8.56 4.98 -11.61
N MET A 76 8.55 4.30 -10.45
CA MET A 76 7.83 4.77 -9.28
C MET A 76 8.38 6.09 -8.72
N LYS A 77 9.68 6.36 -8.89
CA LYS A 77 10.31 7.64 -8.51
C LYS A 77 9.76 8.84 -9.29
N ALA A 78 9.07 8.62 -10.41
CA ALA A 78 8.39 9.68 -11.14
C ALA A 78 6.99 10.00 -10.59
N GLU A 79 6.40 9.15 -9.75
CA GLU A 79 5.03 9.31 -9.23
C GLU A 79 5.01 9.63 -7.72
N ALA A 80 5.89 9.00 -6.92
CA ALA A 80 6.02 9.23 -5.48
C ALA A 80 7.11 10.26 -5.15
N ASP A 81 7.03 10.90 -3.97
CA ASP A 81 8.07 11.84 -3.51
C ASP A 81 9.35 11.13 -3.08
N GLU A 82 9.23 9.89 -2.61
CA GLU A 82 10.35 9.03 -2.25
C GLU A 82 9.99 7.56 -2.48
N VAL A 83 10.97 6.78 -2.91
CA VAL A 83 10.86 5.33 -3.07
C VAL A 83 11.99 4.67 -2.30
N VAL A 84 11.62 3.93 -1.27
CA VAL A 84 12.52 3.12 -0.44
C VAL A 84 12.32 1.65 -0.84
N CYS A 85 13.37 1.03 -1.37
CA CYS A 85 13.36 -0.39 -1.73
C CYS A 85 14.59 -1.07 -1.14
N ALA A 86 14.38 -2.12 -0.34
CA ALA A 86 15.50 -2.79 0.33
C ALA A 86 16.35 -3.63 -0.64
N ALA A 87 15.73 -4.27 -1.63
CA ALA A 87 16.41 -5.05 -2.66
C ALA A 87 15.82 -4.85 -4.06
N THR A 88 16.69 -4.62 -5.05
CA THR A 88 16.31 -4.52 -6.47
C THR A 88 17.05 -5.56 -7.30
N PRO A 89 16.64 -6.84 -7.25
CA PRO A 89 17.37 -7.93 -7.86
C PRO A 89 17.21 -7.98 -9.38
N GLU A 90 18.23 -8.53 -10.05
CA GLU A 90 18.22 -8.75 -11.49
C GLU A 90 18.75 -10.16 -11.81
N PRO A 91 17.95 -11.02 -12.49
CA PRO A 91 16.58 -10.77 -12.96
C PRO A 91 15.55 -10.81 -11.82
N PHE A 92 14.60 -9.87 -11.84
CA PHE A 92 13.39 -9.96 -11.01
C PHE A 92 12.34 -10.81 -11.74
N ARG A 93 11.73 -11.77 -11.04
CA ARG A 93 10.68 -12.65 -11.61
C ARG A 93 9.33 -12.52 -10.91
N ALA A 94 9.30 -12.63 -9.59
CA ALA A 94 8.10 -12.49 -8.79
C ALA A 94 8.47 -12.09 -7.35
N VAL A 95 7.55 -11.44 -6.64
CA VAL A 95 7.74 -11.02 -5.24
C VAL A 95 7.96 -12.25 -4.35
N GLY A 96 7.10 -13.26 -4.45
CA GLY A 96 7.13 -14.44 -3.58
C GLY A 96 8.40 -15.31 -3.65
N LEU A 97 9.32 -15.07 -4.60
CA LEU A 97 10.63 -15.75 -4.62
C LEU A 97 11.63 -15.18 -3.60
N TRP A 98 11.29 -14.05 -2.97
CA TRP A 98 12.14 -13.34 -2.01
C TRP A 98 11.71 -13.57 -0.56
N TYR A 99 10.76 -14.48 -0.36
CA TYR A 99 10.20 -14.84 0.92
C TYR A 99 10.32 -16.35 1.10
N ASP A 100 10.87 -16.79 2.24
CA ASP A 100 10.90 -18.21 2.60
C ASP A 100 9.47 -18.75 2.82
N ASP A 101 8.59 -17.90 3.35
CA ASP A 101 7.16 -18.14 3.50
C ASP A 101 6.37 -17.00 2.84
N PHE A 102 5.57 -17.36 1.83
CA PHE A 102 4.72 -16.44 1.08
C PHE A 102 3.26 -16.89 1.07
N VAL A 103 2.78 -17.37 2.22
CA VAL A 103 1.37 -17.70 2.41
C VAL A 103 0.50 -16.44 2.28
N GLN A 104 -0.60 -16.58 1.54
CA GLN A 104 -1.55 -15.50 1.33
C GLN A 104 -2.23 -15.11 2.66
N THR A 105 -2.16 -13.82 3.00
CA THR A 105 -2.89 -13.27 4.15
C THR A 105 -4.39 -13.32 3.90
N SER A 106 -5.12 -13.83 4.89
CA SER A 106 -6.58 -13.95 4.86
C SER A 106 -7.28 -12.66 5.27
N ASP A 107 -8.51 -12.48 4.80
CA ASP A 107 -9.38 -11.35 5.21
C ASP A 107 -9.55 -11.29 6.74
N ALA A 108 -9.50 -12.43 7.44
CA ALA A 108 -9.64 -12.50 8.89
C ALA A 108 -8.42 -11.94 9.62
N GLU A 109 -7.21 -12.30 9.19
CA GLU A 109 -5.96 -11.78 9.75
C GLU A 109 -5.84 -10.27 9.54
N VAL A 110 -6.21 -9.77 8.34
CA VAL A 110 -6.22 -8.32 8.07
C VAL A 110 -7.14 -7.59 9.05
N ARG A 111 -8.34 -8.14 9.30
CA ARG A 111 -9.28 -7.53 10.24
C ARG A 111 -8.75 -7.49 11.67
N GLU A 112 -8.20 -8.61 12.15
CA GLU A 112 -7.62 -8.70 13.49
C GLU A 112 -6.53 -7.64 13.70
N LEU A 113 -5.64 -7.49 12.71
CA LEU A 113 -4.57 -6.48 12.75
C LEU A 113 -5.12 -5.04 12.73
N LEU A 114 -6.12 -4.76 11.89
CA LEU A 114 -6.72 -3.43 11.80
C LEU A 114 -7.49 -3.06 13.06
N ASP A 115 -8.12 -4.02 13.75
CA ASP A 115 -8.83 -3.78 15.00
C ASP A 115 -7.85 -3.53 16.16
N GLY A 116 -6.70 -4.22 16.17
CA GLY A 116 -5.62 -4.00 17.14
C GLY A 116 -4.86 -2.67 16.96
N ALA A 117 -4.87 -2.10 15.76
CA ALA A 117 -4.18 -0.84 15.46
C ALA A 117 -4.98 0.44 15.80
N GLY A 118 -6.17 0.30 16.39
CA GLY A 118 -7.18 1.37 16.55
C GLY A 118 -6.82 2.53 17.49
N GLU A 119 -5.69 2.50 18.20
CA GLU A 119 -5.22 3.65 18.98
C GLU A 119 -4.04 4.33 18.27
N PRO A 120 -4.17 5.58 17.79
CA PRO A 120 -3.00 6.33 17.38
C PRO A 120 -2.06 6.45 18.58
N ALA A 121 -0.82 5.98 18.43
CA ALA A 121 0.23 6.21 19.40
C ALA A 121 0.20 7.71 19.78
N ARG A 122 -0.07 8.01 21.05
CA ARG A 122 0.09 9.38 21.56
C ARG A 122 1.51 9.78 21.23
N GLY A 123 1.66 10.80 20.40
CA GLY A 123 2.96 11.26 19.98
C GLY A 123 3.77 11.72 21.18
N ASP A 124 4.76 10.93 21.57
CA ASP A 124 6.00 11.48 22.12
C ASP A 124 6.96 11.63 20.96
N ALA A 125 6.83 12.76 20.27
CA ALA A 125 7.86 13.26 19.39
C ALA A 125 9.02 13.78 20.26
N SER A 126 9.86 12.87 20.75
CA SER A 126 11.21 13.20 21.20
C SER A 126 12.20 12.19 20.62
N TRP A 127 12.56 12.40 19.36
CA TRP A 127 13.85 11.94 18.85
C TRP A 127 14.71 13.19 18.72
N THR A 128 15.49 13.45 19.77
CA THR A 128 16.65 14.37 19.73
C THR A 128 17.88 13.53 19.41
#